data_AF-A3CDA0-F1
#
_entry.id   AF-A3CDA0-F1
#
_cell.length_a   1.000
_cell.length_b   1.000
_cell.length_c   1.000
_cell.angle_alpha   90.00
_cell.angle_beta   90.00
_cell.angle_gamma   90.00
#
_symmetry.space_group_name_H-M   'P 1'
#
loop_
_entity.id
_entity.type
_entity.pdbx_description
1 polymer ?
#
loop_
_entity_poly.entity_id
_entity_poly.type
_entity_poly.pdbx_seq_one_letter_code
_entity_poly.pdbx_strand_id
1 'polypeptide(L)'
;MAPEAAVPAGEDLTIRVVSRRLVKASDATIQPHVATVSNLDLYFNNYQASMVCLYPSNLPVAGVAGSFDAVVAAFEAGLPSLLNHFYPLAGRIVVDPVSRLPELHCHNQGAELVVGEVDAALGSLDFAGMDGSLRRILLPYPDDVMLSVQLLRFACGGFSVVWGNNHLPNDGHGISMDSFVERLYYIEAGDVARLRDMASTGQRRASRVQAVSAFLWKGGSPAWWRRRACPRERCRMGWWVDARRRVASPALVPAMHSFFGNMTAYALGEAAVEEILERPLAEVAAMAREAIASIAYDAYVQELVDWVEEHKAEKMMEVSALGLGSPTVNQTVFASFPLDTDFGFGEATLAMPVWENGRVSSGTLAVGARPGGDGSWLVSAYIWPRLAAALESDDHRIFKPLTAAYLGFV
;
A
#
# COMPACT_ATOMS: atom_id res chain seq x y z
N MET A 1 -2.18 -57.78 17.85
CA MET A 1 -2.93 -56.59 18.29
C MET A 1 -2.12 -55.90 19.35
N ALA A 2 -1.34 -54.89 18.96
CA ALA A 2 -0.74 -53.96 19.91
C ALA A 2 -1.79 -52.90 20.27
N PRO A 3 -1.88 -52.44 21.52
CA PRO A 3 -2.77 -51.36 21.89
C PRO A 3 -2.25 -50.05 21.28
N GLU A 4 -3.18 -49.32 20.68
CA GLU A 4 -3.00 -48.00 20.08
C GLU A 4 -2.58 -47.00 21.17
N ALA A 5 -1.51 -46.26 20.90
CA ALA A 5 -0.94 -45.29 21.82
C ALA A 5 -1.90 -44.12 22.02
N ALA A 6 -2.12 -43.76 23.28
CA ALA A 6 -2.83 -42.56 23.67
C ALA A 6 -2.19 -41.31 23.05
N VAL A 7 -2.98 -40.56 22.28
CA VAL A 7 -2.65 -39.18 21.88
C VAL A 7 -3.00 -38.27 23.06
N PRO A 8 -2.06 -37.46 23.60
CA PRO A 8 -2.37 -36.59 24.71
C PRO A 8 -3.34 -35.49 24.25
N ALA A 9 -4.43 -35.32 25.01
CA ALA A 9 -5.34 -34.19 24.88
C ALA A 9 -4.56 -32.89 25.17
N GLY A 10 -4.27 -32.11 24.12
CA GLY A 10 -3.85 -30.73 24.28
C GLY A 10 -5.04 -29.90 24.76
N GLU A 11 -4.84 -29.11 25.81
CA GLU A 11 -5.84 -28.23 26.44
C GLU A 11 -6.70 -27.50 25.40
N ASP A 12 -8.03 -27.54 25.58
CA ASP A 12 -8.96 -26.82 24.73
C ASP A 12 -8.71 -25.31 24.84
N LEU A 13 -8.32 -24.70 23.72
CA LEU A 13 -8.14 -23.26 23.61
C LEU A 13 -9.51 -22.57 23.82
N THR A 14 -9.72 -21.99 25.00
CA THR A 14 -11.01 -21.43 25.38
C THR A 14 -11.09 -19.95 24.98
N ILE A 15 -12.15 -19.59 24.24
CA ILE A 15 -12.43 -18.21 23.83
C ILE A 15 -13.72 -17.73 24.50
N ARG A 16 -13.62 -16.66 25.29
CA ARG A 16 -14.76 -15.96 25.88
C ARG A 16 -15.16 -14.79 24.99
N VAL A 17 -16.33 -14.85 24.36
CA VAL A 17 -16.90 -13.71 23.64
C VAL A 17 -17.41 -12.68 24.65
N VAL A 18 -16.87 -11.46 24.59
CA VAL A 18 -17.23 -10.32 25.44
C VAL A 18 -18.37 -9.54 24.81
N SER A 19 -18.32 -9.31 23.50
CA SER A 19 -19.43 -8.72 22.76
C SER A 19 -19.48 -9.24 21.33
N ARG A 20 -20.68 -9.30 20.77
CA ARG A 20 -20.96 -9.62 19.37
C ARG A 20 -22.10 -8.73 18.91
N ARG A 21 -21.88 -7.95 17.86
CA ARG A 21 -22.88 -6.99 17.37
C ARG A 21 -22.76 -6.76 15.86
N LEU A 22 -23.83 -6.24 15.28
CA LEU A 22 -23.86 -5.82 13.88
C LEU A 22 -23.55 -4.34 13.77
N VAL A 23 -22.62 -3.99 12.89
CA VAL A 23 -22.17 -2.63 12.59
C VAL A 23 -22.65 -2.26 11.20
N LYS A 24 -23.42 -1.18 11.11
CA LYS A 24 -23.99 -0.69 9.85
C LYS A 24 -23.07 0.35 9.20
N ALA A 25 -23.17 0.48 7.88
CA ALA A 25 -22.70 1.66 7.17
C ALA A 25 -23.38 2.91 7.76
N SER A 26 -22.60 3.98 7.91
CA SER A 26 -23.03 5.25 8.51
C SER A 26 -23.65 6.22 7.51
N ASP A 27 -23.39 6.04 6.21
CA ASP A 27 -23.95 6.86 5.15
C ASP A 27 -25.41 6.48 4.86
N ALA A 28 -26.33 7.38 5.25
CA ALA A 28 -27.76 7.20 5.07
C ALA A 28 -28.23 7.37 3.61
N THR A 29 -27.35 7.82 2.70
CA THR A 29 -27.69 7.99 1.28
C THR A 29 -27.68 6.67 0.51
N ILE A 30 -27.01 5.64 1.04
CA ILE A 30 -26.96 4.30 0.45
C ILE A 30 -28.37 3.70 0.44
N GLN A 31 -28.93 3.55 -0.76
CA GLN A 31 -30.26 3.00 -0.94
C GLN A 31 -30.22 1.47 -0.88
N PRO A 32 -31.14 0.83 -0.13
CA PRO A 32 -31.30 -0.62 -0.16
C PRO A 32 -31.57 -1.11 -1.58
N HIS A 33 -30.77 -2.07 -2.03
CA HIS A 33 -30.96 -2.73 -3.32
C HIS A 33 -30.40 -4.15 -3.30
N VAL A 34 -30.77 -4.92 -4.30
CA VAL A 34 -30.20 -6.25 -4.58
C VAL A 34 -29.24 -6.11 -5.75
N ALA A 35 -28.01 -6.57 -5.58
CA ALA A 35 -27.00 -6.62 -6.64
C ALA A 35 -26.77 -8.07 -7.07
N THR A 36 -26.74 -8.29 -8.39
CA THR A 36 -26.40 -9.58 -8.99
C THR A 36 -24.89 -9.80 -8.97
N VAL A 37 -24.45 -11.03 -8.72
CA VAL A 37 -23.03 -11.40 -8.84
C VAL A 37 -22.64 -11.63 -10.31
N SER A 38 -21.36 -11.46 -10.63
CA SER A 38 -20.81 -11.72 -11.95
C SER A 38 -20.58 -13.22 -12.19
N ASN A 39 -20.40 -13.63 -13.45
CA ASN A 39 -20.06 -15.01 -13.78
C ASN A 39 -18.70 -15.46 -13.20
N LEU A 40 -17.77 -14.52 -12.95
CA LEU A 40 -16.48 -14.81 -12.33
C LEU A 40 -16.62 -15.11 -10.83
N ASP A 41 -17.55 -14.43 -10.16
CA ASP A 41 -17.84 -14.65 -8.74
C ASP A 41 -18.42 -16.06 -8.51
N LEU A 42 -19.21 -16.56 -9.47
CA LEU A 42 -19.76 -17.91 -9.45
C LEU A 42 -18.70 -19.01 -9.64
N TYR A 43 -17.54 -18.69 -10.23
CA TYR A 43 -16.52 -19.68 -10.59
C TYR A 43 -15.86 -20.32 -9.36
N PHE A 44 -15.62 -19.55 -8.29
CA PHE A 44 -14.91 -20.02 -7.10
C PHE A 44 -15.79 -20.66 -6.02
N ASN A 45 -17.10 -20.74 -6.26
CA ASN A 45 -18.12 -21.20 -5.30
C ASN A 45 -18.18 -20.31 -4.03
N ASN A 46 -19.30 -20.34 -3.32
CA ASN A 46 -19.50 -19.52 -2.12
C ASN A 46 -18.79 -20.16 -0.91
N TYR A 47 -17.64 -19.64 -0.50
CA TYR A 47 -16.93 -20.10 0.71
C TYR A 47 -16.40 -18.94 1.54
N GLN A 48 -16.32 -19.16 2.85
CA GLN A 48 -15.77 -18.18 3.78
C GLN A 48 -14.24 -18.30 3.83
N ALA A 49 -13.57 -17.17 3.66
CA ALA A 49 -12.13 -17.03 3.87
C ALA A 49 -11.87 -16.16 5.11
N SER A 50 -10.68 -16.27 5.68
CA SER A 50 -10.29 -15.44 6.82
C SER A 50 -8.84 -15.03 6.74
N MET A 51 -8.59 -13.74 6.96
CA MET A 51 -7.25 -13.19 7.16
C MET A 51 -7.03 -12.99 8.65
N VAL A 52 -5.97 -13.61 9.19
CA VAL A 52 -5.60 -13.51 10.61
C VAL A 52 -4.40 -12.59 10.75
N CYS A 53 -4.55 -11.52 11.51
CA CYS A 53 -3.48 -10.61 11.90
C CYS A 53 -3.18 -10.79 13.38
N LEU A 54 -1.92 -10.99 13.75
CA LEU A 54 -1.48 -11.20 15.14
C LEU A 54 -0.58 -10.07 15.60
N TYR A 55 -0.81 -9.58 16.82
CA TYR A 55 -0.10 -8.45 17.40
C TYR A 55 0.41 -8.79 18.81
N PRO A 56 1.67 -8.45 19.14
CA PRO A 56 2.19 -8.65 20.49
C PRO A 56 1.57 -7.65 21.48
N SER A 57 1.67 -7.95 22.78
CA SER A 57 1.15 -7.09 23.87
C SER A 57 1.83 -5.73 23.96
N ASN A 58 3.11 -5.68 23.57
CA ASN A 58 3.90 -4.47 23.51
C ASN A 58 3.90 -3.95 22.07
N LEU A 59 2.83 -3.28 21.66
CA LEU A 59 2.89 -2.47 20.45
C LEU A 59 3.83 -1.28 20.73
N PRO A 60 4.91 -1.08 19.96
CA PRO A 60 5.76 0.10 20.08
C PRO A 60 5.07 1.33 19.47
N VAL A 61 3.92 1.73 20.01
CA VAL A 61 3.23 2.98 19.68
C VAL A 61 3.57 3.98 20.78
N ALA A 62 4.21 5.09 20.42
CA ALA A 62 4.54 6.13 21.38
C ALA A 62 3.26 6.87 21.82
N GLY A 63 3.06 7.00 23.14
CA GLY A 63 2.04 7.88 23.72
C GLY A 63 0.67 7.25 24.02
N VAL A 64 0.42 6.03 23.57
CA VAL A 64 -0.65 5.18 24.11
C VAL A 64 -0.01 3.83 24.36
N ALA A 65 0.06 3.40 25.63
CA ALA A 65 0.07 1.96 25.88
C ALA A 65 -1.23 1.46 25.27
N GLY A 66 -1.21 1.08 23.98
CA GLY A 66 -2.40 0.80 23.20
C GLY A 66 -3.10 -0.39 23.81
N SER A 67 -3.98 -0.14 24.78
CA SER A 67 -4.76 -1.19 25.38
C SER A 67 -5.62 -1.79 24.28
N PHE A 68 -5.88 -3.08 24.39
CA PHE A 68 -6.82 -3.74 23.50
C PHE A 68 -8.15 -2.96 23.39
N ASP A 69 -8.58 -2.28 24.46
CA ASP A 69 -9.76 -1.42 24.46
C ASP A 69 -9.66 -0.23 23.48
N ALA A 70 -8.47 0.36 23.31
CA ALA A 70 -8.24 1.41 22.31
C ALA A 70 -8.32 0.87 20.88
N VAL A 71 -7.86 -0.37 20.66
CA VAL A 71 -8.02 -1.06 19.36
C VAL A 71 -9.49 -1.29 19.08
N VAL A 72 -10.23 -1.85 20.05
CA VAL A 72 -11.67 -2.03 19.95
C VAL A 72 -12.34 -0.71 19.57
N ALA A 73 -12.13 0.36 20.36
CA ALA A 73 -12.69 1.68 20.11
C ALA A 73 -12.39 2.22 18.69
N ALA A 74 -11.18 1.98 18.17
CA ALA A 74 -10.82 2.38 16.81
C ALA A 74 -11.64 1.63 15.74
N PHE A 75 -11.87 0.32 15.91
CA PHE A 75 -12.75 -0.45 15.04
C PHE A 75 -14.22 -0.03 15.17
N GLU A 76 -14.69 0.24 16.39
CA GLU A 76 -16.05 0.73 16.62
C GLU A 76 -16.32 2.07 15.91
N ALA A 77 -15.33 2.97 15.93
CA ALA A 77 -15.43 4.28 15.29
C ALA A 77 -15.19 4.23 13.77
N GLY A 78 -14.30 3.34 13.31
CA GLY A 78 -13.85 3.29 11.91
C GLY A 78 -14.73 2.44 11.00
N LEU A 79 -15.19 1.28 11.48
CA LEU A 79 -15.91 0.29 10.66
C LEU A 79 -17.19 0.86 9.99
N PRO A 80 -18.02 1.69 10.64
CA PRO A 80 -19.18 2.29 9.97
C PRO A 80 -18.83 3.15 8.75
N SER A 81 -17.66 3.79 8.74
CA SER A 81 -17.20 4.64 7.63
C SER A 81 -16.57 3.81 6.50
N LEU A 82 -15.88 2.72 6.84
CA LEU A 82 -15.36 1.76 5.87
C LEU A 82 -16.51 1.12 5.08
N LEU A 83 -17.57 0.72 5.79
CA LEU A 83 -18.77 0.13 5.18
C LEU A 83 -19.53 1.08 4.25
N ASN A 84 -19.26 2.40 4.27
CA ASN A 84 -19.85 3.29 3.27
C ASN A 84 -19.25 3.05 1.88
N HIS A 85 -17.96 2.73 1.82
CA HIS A 85 -17.22 2.49 0.58
C HIS A 85 -17.47 1.06 0.09
N PHE A 86 -17.55 0.11 1.02
CA PHE A 86 -17.89 -1.29 0.77
C PHE A 86 -19.25 -1.67 1.32
N TYR A 87 -20.28 -0.95 0.90
CA TYR A 87 -21.66 -1.18 1.36
C TYR A 87 -22.17 -2.62 1.16
N PRO A 88 -21.72 -3.43 0.17
CA PRO A 88 -22.12 -4.84 0.10
C PRO A 88 -21.70 -5.62 1.35
N LEU A 89 -20.57 -5.29 1.98
CA LEU A 89 -20.09 -6.00 3.18
C LEU A 89 -21.02 -5.83 4.40
N ALA A 90 -21.89 -4.82 4.39
CA ALA A 90 -22.97 -4.66 5.36
C ALA A 90 -24.28 -5.37 4.95
N GLY A 91 -24.30 -6.04 3.80
CA GLY A 91 -25.45 -6.76 3.25
C GLY A 91 -25.50 -8.23 3.66
N ARG A 92 -26.29 -9.01 2.91
CA ARG A 92 -26.37 -10.48 3.04
C ARG A 92 -26.28 -11.18 1.70
N ILE A 93 -25.71 -12.38 1.70
CA ILE A 93 -25.80 -13.30 0.55
C ILE A 93 -27.10 -14.08 0.68
N VAL A 94 -27.94 -14.02 -0.34
CA VAL A 94 -29.22 -14.73 -0.40
C VAL A 94 -29.29 -15.50 -1.70
N VAL A 95 -29.75 -16.75 -1.65
CA VAL A 95 -29.96 -17.53 -2.88
C VAL A 95 -31.36 -17.23 -3.41
N ASP A 96 -31.44 -16.71 -4.64
CA ASP A 96 -32.72 -16.48 -5.31
C ASP A 96 -33.44 -17.82 -5.53
N PRO A 97 -34.68 -17.99 -5.05
CA PRO A 97 -35.39 -19.27 -5.12
C PRO A 97 -35.70 -19.72 -6.55
N VAL A 98 -35.74 -18.79 -7.52
CA VAL A 98 -36.12 -19.09 -8.91
C VAL A 98 -34.90 -19.47 -9.75
N SER A 99 -33.92 -18.58 -9.85
CA SER A 99 -32.68 -18.76 -10.61
C SER A 99 -31.68 -19.69 -9.93
N ARG A 100 -31.81 -19.89 -8.60
CA ARG A 100 -30.87 -20.64 -7.76
C ARG A 100 -29.47 -20.02 -7.68
N LEU A 101 -29.30 -18.79 -8.17
CA LEU A 101 -28.05 -18.05 -8.08
C LEU A 101 -28.00 -17.22 -6.79
N PRO A 102 -26.81 -17.00 -6.22
CA PRO A 102 -26.67 -16.08 -5.09
C PRO A 102 -26.78 -14.62 -5.54
N GLU A 103 -27.37 -13.80 -4.68
CA GLU A 103 -27.55 -12.36 -4.83
C GLU A 103 -27.05 -11.64 -3.58
N LEU A 104 -26.59 -10.40 -3.77
CA LEU A 104 -26.10 -9.53 -2.72
C LEU A 104 -27.24 -8.59 -2.28
N HIS A 105 -27.85 -8.87 -1.14
CA HIS A 105 -28.89 -8.04 -0.53
C HIS A 105 -28.25 -6.91 0.28
N CYS A 106 -27.98 -5.79 -0.39
CA CYS A 106 -27.32 -4.61 0.15
C CYS A 106 -28.30 -3.71 0.94
N HIS A 107 -28.91 -4.23 2.01
CA HIS A 107 -29.90 -3.50 2.82
C HIS A 107 -29.33 -2.94 4.14
N ASN A 108 -28.00 -2.87 4.26
CA ASN A 108 -27.30 -2.36 5.44
C ASN A 108 -27.73 -3.06 6.75
N GLN A 109 -27.91 -4.38 6.71
CA GLN A 109 -28.17 -5.22 7.89
C GLN A 109 -27.00 -5.21 8.88
N GLY A 110 -25.79 -4.95 8.39
CA GLY A 110 -24.55 -4.72 9.14
C GLY A 110 -23.56 -5.87 9.06
N ALA A 111 -22.27 -5.54 9.13
CA ALA A 111 -21.16 -6.49 9.30
C ALA A 111 -21.05 -6.92 10.76
N GLU A 112 -20.55 -8.12 11.03
CA GLU A 112 -20.34 -8.59 12.41
C GLU A 112 -19.06 -7.99 12.99
N LEU A 113 -19.12 -7.48 14.22
CA LEU A 113 -17.96 -7.14 15.04
C LEU A 113 -18.02 -7.96 16.33
N VAL A 114 -16.99 -8.77 16.56
CA VAL A 114 -16.82 -9.60 17.75
C VAL A 114 -15.63 -9.10 18.55
N VAL A 115 -15.81 -8.99 19.86
CA VAL A 115 -14.73 -8.72 20.81
C VAL A 115 -14.69 -9.90 21.79
N GLY A 116 -13.52 -10.50 21.97
CA GLY A 116 -13.36 -11.68 22.81
C GLY A 116 -12.00 -11.75 23.50
N GLU A 117 -11.88 -12.73 24.39
CA GLU A 117 -10.68 -13.02 25.16
C GLU A 117 -10.32 -14.50 25.01
N VAL A 118 -9.04 -14.78 24.76
CA VAL A 118 -8.48 -16.13 24.61
C VAL A 118 -7.71 -16.45 25.88
N ASP A 119 -8.08 -17.54 26.54
CA ASP A 119 -7.45 -18.02 27.76
C ASP A 119 -6.15 -18.79 27.47
N ALA A 120 -5.27 -18.16 26.69
CA ALA A 120 -3.95 -18.66 26.33
C ALA A 120 -3.01 -17.50 26.03
N ALA A 121 -1.70 -17.71 26.17
CA ALA A 121 -0.71 -16.77 25.69
C ALA A 121 -0.53 -16.91 24.17
N LEU A 122 -0.39 -15.80 23.44
CA LEU A 122 -0.18 -15.85 21.99
C LEU A 122 1.04 -16.71 21.60
N GLY A 123 2.11 -16.67 22.40
CA GLY A 123 3.33 -17.45 22.18
C GLY A 123 3.20 -18.94 22.53
N SER A 124 2.10 -19.39 23.15
CA SER A 124 1.86 -20.81 23.42
C SER A 124 1.11 -21.51 22.30
N LEU A 125 0.74 -20.80 21.22
CA LEU A 125 0.12 -21.38 20.04
C LEU A 125 1.13 -22.18 19.22
N ASP A 126 0.70 -23.34 18.71
CA ASP A 126 1.49 -24.13 17.76
C ASP A 126 1.37 -23.58 16.33
N PHE A 127 2.27 -22.67 15.95
CA PHE A 127 2.27 -22.08 14.61
C PHE A 127 2.68 -23.06 13.48
N ALA A 128 3.18 -24.25 13.81
CA ALA A 128 3.48 -25.28 12.81
C ALA A 128 2.24 -26.09 12.43
N GLY A 129 1.31 -26.31 13.38
CA GLY A 129 0.04 -27.00 13.18
C GLY A 129 -1.15 -26.04 13.09
N MET A 130 -1.73 -25.87 11.90
CA MET A 130 -2.90 -24.98 11.71
C MET A 130 -4.13 -25.38 12.56
N ASP A 131 -4.39 -26.67 12.69
CA ASP A 131 -5.53 -27.22 13.46
C ASP A 131 -5.31 -27.12 14.98
N GLY A 132 -4.06 -26.89 15.42
CA GLY A 132 -3.66 -26.64 16.80
C GLY A 132 -3.56 -25.17 17.18
N SER A 133 -3.51 -24.23 16.22
CA SER A 133 -3.33 -22.80 16.47
C SER A 133 -4.38 -21.90 15.81
N LEU A 134 -4.13 -21.43 14.59
CA LEU A 134 -4.85 -20.30 13.99
C LEU A 134 -6.29 -20.65 13.64
N ARG A 135 -6.59 -21.91 13.29
CA ARG A 135 -7.97 -22.34 13.06
C ARG A 135 -8.82 -22.30 14.33
N ARG A 136 -8.19 -22.53 15.50
CA ARG A 136 -8.90 -22.53 16.79
C ARG A 136 -9.32 -21.14 17.24
N ILE A 137 -8.69 -20.08 16.73
CA ILE A 137 -9.04 -18.69 17.06
C ILE A 137 -10.06 -18.06 16.11
N LEU A 138 -10.47 -18.77 15.05
CA LEU A 138 -11.51 -18.31 14.13
C LEU A 138 -12.87 -18.65 14.74
N LEU A 139 -13.63 -17.64 15.16
CA LEU A 139 -15.01 -17.85 15.59
C LEU A 139 -15.91 -18.04 14.36
N PRO A 140 -16.82 -19.03 14.37
CA PRO A 140 -17.78 -19.18 13.28
C PRO A 140 -18.78 -18.02 13.25
N TYR A 141 -19.19 -17.64 12.05
CA TYR A 141 -20.21 -16.62 11.79
C TYR A 141 -21.15 -17.11 10.67
N PRO A 142 -22.40 -16.61 10.62
CA PRO A 142 -23.41 -17.10 9.67
C PRO A 142 -22.98 -16.99 8.20
N ASP A 143 -23.34 -17.99 7.39
CA ASP A 143 -22.95 -18.09 5.96
C ASP A 143 -23.45 -16.92 5.10
N ASP A 144 -24.56 -16.28 5.51
CA ASP A 144 -25.16 -15.14 4.82
C ASP A 144 -24.47 -13.81 5.16
N VAL A 145 -23.66 -13.75 6.22
CA VAL A 145 -22.92 -12.53 6.62
C VAL A 145 -21.69 -12.36 5.73
N MET A 146 -21.57 -11.20 5.10
CA MET A 146 -20.48 -10.93 4.15
C MET A 146 -19.14 -10.58 4.81
N LEU A 147 -19.18 -9.97 6.01
CA LEU A 147 -18.00 -9.54 6.75
C LEU A 147 -18.19 -9.81 8.26
N SER A 148 -17.22 -10.49 8.86
CA SER A 148 -17.04 -10.64 10.31
C SER A 148 -15.65 -10.16 10.69
N VAL A 149 -15.57 -9.19 11.61
CA VAL A 149 -14.32 -8.71 12.20
C VAL A 149 -14.25 -9.18 13.64
N GLN A 150 -13.20 -9.93 13.99
CA GLN A 150 -13.05 -10.51 15.32
C GLN A 150 -11.79 -9.97 15.97
N LEU A 151 -11.96 -9.28 17.08
CA LEU A 151 -10.89 -8.72 17.91
C LEU A 151 -10.75 -9.63 19.13
N LEU A 152 -9.63 -10.35 19.26
CA LEU A 152 -9.43 -11.30 20.34
C LEU A 152 -8.18 -10.99 21.14
N ARG A 153 -8.32 -10.75 22.45
CA ARG A 153 -7.20 -10.50 23.37
C ARG A 153 -6.71 -11.80 23.98
N PHE A 154 -5.41 -12.04 23.97
CA PHE A 154 -4.76 -13.18 24.62
C PHE A 154 -4.39 -12.86 26.07
N ALA A 155 -4.23 -13.90 26.90
CA ALA A 155 -3.86 -13.75 28.32
C ALA A 155 -2.52 -13.02 28.53
N CYS A 156 -1.61 -13.08 27.54
CA CYS A 156 -0.34 -12.35 27.57
C CYS A 156 -0.47 -10.85 27.22
N GLY A 157 -1.68 -10.36 26.91
CA GLY A 157 -1.97 -9.01 26.47
C GLY A 157 -1.82 -8.77 24.96
N GLY A 158 -1.28 -9.74 24.20
CA GLY A 158 -1.29 -9.70 22.75
C GLY A 158 -2.71 -9.83 22.21
N PHE A 159 -2.94 -9.55 20.94
CA PHE A 159 -4.28 -9.66 20.36
C PHE A 159 -4.24 -10.05 18.89
N SER A 160 -5.37 -10.56 18.39
CA SER A 160 -5.59 -10.79 16.98
C SER A 160 -6.69 -9.90 16.42
N VAL A 161 -6.59 -9.63 15.13
CA VAL A 161 -7.67 -9.10 14.30
C VAL A 161 -7.92 -10.13 13.20
N VAL A 162 -9.09 -10.72 13.19
CA VAL A 162 -9.53 -11.67 12.16
C VAL A 162 -10.52 -10.98 11.26
N TRP A 163 -10.24 -10.95 9.96
CA TRP A 163 -11.16 -10.51 8.92
C TRP A 163 -11.73 -11.74 8.24
N GLY A 164 -12.92 -12.16 8.66
CA GLY A 164 -13.72 -13.17 7.99
C GLY A 164 -14.57 -12.55 6.90
N ASN A 165 -14.47 -13.07 5.68
CA ASN A 165 -15.32 -12.64 4.57
C ASN A 165 -15.84 -13.84 3.79
N ASN A 166 -16.83 -13.57 2.96
CA ASN A 166 -17.20 -14.50 1.91
C ASN A 166 -16.43 -14.14 0.63
N HIS A 167 -15.87 -15.15 -0.06
CA HIS A 167 -15.14 -14.96 -1.32
C HIS A 167 -16.06 -14.57 -2.48
N LEU A 168 -17.37 -14.84 -2.38
CA LEU A 168 -18.31 -14.53 -3.45
C LEU A 168 -18.32 -13.03 -3.84
N PRO A 169 -18.37 -12.06 -2.91
CA PRO A 169 -18.33 -10.63 -3.24
C PRO A 169 -16.94 -10.00 -3.39
N ASN A 170 -15.84 -10.75 -3.16
CA ASN A 170 -14.49 -10.18 -3.21
C ASN A 170 -13.41 -11.24 -3.50
N ASP A 171 -12.42 -10.87 -4.30
CA ASP A 171 -11.16 -11.60 -4.40
C ASP A 171 -10.13 -11.05 -3.40
N GLY A 172 -8.96 -11.69 -3.33
CA GLY A 172 -7.85 -11.22 -2.49
C GLY A 172 -7.36 -9.80 -2.83
N HIS A 173 -7.68 -9.28 -4.03
CA HIS A 173 -7.29 -7.96 -4.50
C HIS A 173 -8.25 -6.87 -4.00
N GLY A 174 -9.57 -7.10 -4.04
CA GLY A 174 -10.60 -6.18 -3.56
C GLY A 174 -10.48 -5.83 -2.07
N ILE A 175 -9.99 -6.76 -1.26
CA ILE A 175 -9.70 -6.54 0.18
C ILE A 175 -8.53 -5.57 0.38
N SER A 176 -7.61 -5.47 -0.59
CA SER A 176 -6.40 -4.65 -0.52
C SER A 176 -6.52 -3.26 -1.16
N MET A 177 -7.48 -3.07 -2.06
CA MET A 177 -7.66 -1.88 -2.91
C MET A 177 -8.01 -0.60 -2.13
N ASP A 178 -8.72 -0.69 -1.00
CA ASP A 178 -9.08 0.50 -0.19
C ASP A 178 -7.90 1.17 0.55
N SER A 179 -6.71 0.59 0.42
CA SER A 179 -5.50 1.23 0.95
C SER A 179 -4.95 2.33 0.02
N PHE A 180 -5.39 2.42 -1.23
CA PHE A 180 -4.77 3.28 -2.26
C PHE A 180 -5.80 3.98 -3.18
N VAL A 181 -5.38 5.08 -3.80
CA VAL A 181 -6.10 5.81 -4.84
C VAL A 181 -5.20 6.07 -6.02
N GLU A 182 -5.82 6.11 -7.21
CA GLU A 182 -5.19 6.56 -8.43
C GLU A 182 -5.46 8.04 -8.67
N ARG A 183 -4.41 8.78 -9.02
CA ARG A 183 -4.46 10.22 -9.30
C ARG A 183 -3.52 10.57 -10.44
N LEU A 184 -3.99 11.49 -11.30
CA LEU A 184 -3.16 12.16 -12.28
C LEU A 184 -2.92 13.60 -11.81
N TYR A 185 -1.66 14.02 -11.78
CA TYR A 185 -1.26 15.38 -11.43
C TYR A 185 -0.40 16.00 -12.53
N TYR A 186 -0.32 17.32 -12.51
CA TYR A 186 0.76 18.06 -13.15
C TYR A 186 1.52 18.90 -12.11
N ILE A 187 2.81 19.11 -12.38
CA ILE A 187 3.69 20.01 -11.64
C ILE A 187 4.27 21.00 -12.65
N GLU A 188 4.04 22.30 -12.46
CA GLU A 188 4.51 23.30 -13.41
C GLU A 188 6.02 23.49 -13.31
N ALA A 189 6.65 23.86 -14.42
CA ALA A 189 8.09 24.13 -14.48
C ALA A 189 8.56 25.13 -13.40
N GLY A 190 7.74 26.14 -13.10
CA GLY A 190 8.00 27.12 -12.03
C GLY A 190 7.99 26.50 -10.63
N ASP A 191 7.07 25.58 -10.36
CA ASP A 191 7.00 24.86 -9.08
C ASP A 191 8.19 23.91 -8.91
N VAL A 192 8.58 23.21 -9.98
CA VAL A 192 9.79 22.39 -10.01
C VAL A 192 11.04 23.25 -9.77
N ALA A 193 11.13 24.43 -10.39
CA ALA A 193 12.25 25.35 -10.19
C ALA A 193 12.32 25.85 -8.74
N ARG A 194 11.17 26.26 -8.16
CA ARG A 194 11.08 26.67 -6.75
C ARG A 194 11.55 25.58 -5.80
N LEU A 195 11.08 24.34 -5.98
CA LEU A 195 11.53 23.21 -5.17
C LEU A 195 13.03 22.97 -5.31
N ARG A 196 13.58 23.10 -6.52
CA ARG A 196 15.02 22.95 -6.74
C ARG A 196 15.82 24.00 -6.02
N ASP A 197 15.37 25.25 -6.04
CA ASP A 197 16.09 26.33 -5.37
C ASP A 197 16.06 26.12 -3.84
N MET A 198 14.92 25.73 -3.26
CA MET A 198 14.79 25.35 -1.85
C MET A 198 15.60 24.11 -1.46
N ALA A 199 15.75 23.16 -2.39
CA ALA A 199 16.51 21.93 -2.20
C ALA A 199 18.01 22.09 -2.50
N SER A 200 18.43 23.26 -2.98
CA SER A 200 19.84 23.54 -3.31
C SER A 200 20.56 24.12 -2.10
N THR A 201 21.86 23.89 -2.03
CA THR A 201 22.75 24.60 -1.10
C THR A 201 23.64 25.54 -1.89
N GLY A 202 24.28 26.52 -1.24
CA GLY A 202 25.20 27.46 -1.91
C GLY A 202 26.37 26.78 -2.65
N GLN A 203 26.65 25.50 -2.35
CA GLN A 203 27.69 24.72 -2.99
C GLN A 203 27.18 23.82 -4.13
N ARG A 204 25.89 23.44 -4.14
CA ARG A 204 25.38 22.43 -5.08
C ARG A 204 23.89 22.61 -5.37
N ARG A 205 23.59 22.68 -6.67
CA ARG A 205 22.20 22.72 -7.17
C ARG A 205 21.57 21.34 -7.17
N ALA A 206 20.36 21.22 -6.61
CA ALA A 206 19.58 19.99 -6.65
C ALA A 206 19.05 19.68 -8.07
N SER A 207 18.97 18.39 -8.41
CA SER A 207 18.26 17.93 -9.60
C SER A 207 16.74 18.04 -9.40
N ARG A 208 15.97 18.04 -10.50
CA ARG A 208 14.49 18.01 -10.43
C ARG A 208 14.00 16.80 -9.61
N VAL A 209 14.60 15.64 -9.85
CA VAL A 209 14.28 14.38 -9.14
C VAL A 209 14.55 14.50 -7.65
N GLN A 210 15.72 15.03 -7.27
CA GLN A 210 16.08 15.20 -5.85
C GLN A 210 15.13 16.16 -5.13
N ALA A 211 14.79 17.28 -5.76
CA ALA A 211 13.92 18.29 -5.17
C ALA A 211 12.49 17.79 -4.97
N VAL A 212 11.89 17.17 -5.99
CA VAL A 212 10.53 16.61 -5.90
C VAL A 212 10.50 15.39 -4.97
N SER A 213 11.54 14.55 -4.98
CA SER A 213 11.65 13.44 -4.02
C SER A 213 11.72 13.93 -2.58
N ALA A 214 12.48 15.00 -2.31
CA ALA A 214 12.56 15.58 -0.97
C ALA A 214 11.21 16.12 -0.50
N PHE A 215 10.46 16.78 -1.39
CA PHE A 215 9.11 17.25 -1.10
C PHE A 215 8.13 16.09 -0.79
N LEU A 216 8.15 15.04 -1.62
CA LEU A 216 7.33 13.84 -1.42
C LEU A 216 7.70 13.10 -0.13
N TRP A 217 9.00 12.94 0.16
CA TRP A 217 9.48 12.24 1.36
C TRP A 217 9.10 12.99 2.64
N LYS A 218 9.09 14.33 2.60
CA LYS A 218 8.54 15.17 3.69
C LYS A 218 7.02 15.14 3.78
N GLY A 219 6.33 14.45 2.87
CA GLY A 219 4.90 14.16 2.97
C GLY A 219 3.95 15.21 2.42
N GLY A 220 4.42 16.14 1.58
CA GLY A 220 3.59 17.25 1.07
C GLY A 220 3.13 18.27 2.12
N SER A 221 3.15 17.94 3.42
CA SER A 221 2.96 18.87 4.54
C SER A 221 3.56 18.34 5.85
N PRO A 222 4.52 19.06 6.48
CA PRO A 222 5.12 18.68 7.76
C PRO A 222 4.13 18.55 8.93
N ALA A 223 2.97 19.22 8.85
CA ALA A 223 1.97 19.23 9.93
C ALA A 223 1.25 17.89 10.10
N TRP A 224 1.16 17.09 9.03
CA TRP A 224 0.50 15.80 9.03
C TRP A 224 1.31 14.75 9.79
N TRP A 225 2.59 14.57 9.44
CA TRP A 225 3.47 13.66 10.16
C TRP A 225 3.64 14.09 11.62
N ARG A 226 3.78 15.40 11.90
CA ARG A 226 3.97 15.92 13.28
C ARG A 226 2.81 15.61 14.23
N ARG A 227 1.59 15.40 13.73
CA ARG A 227 0.42 15.06 14.58
C ARG A 227 0.36 13.58 14.97
N ARG A 228 1.19 12.71 14.38
CA ARG A 228 1.11 11.26 14.57
C ARG A 228 2.44 10.51 14.61
N ALA A 229 3.56 11.15 14.26
CA ALA A 229 4.86 10.52 14.24
C ALA A 229 5.21 10.02 15.65
N CYS A 230 5.30 8.70 15.78
CA CYS A 230 6.02 8.11 16.90
C CYS A 230 7.53 8.29 16.63
N PRO A 231 8.38 8.55 17.64
CA PRO A 231 9.83 8.74 17.45
C PRO A 231 10.62 7.57 16.85
N ARG A 232 9.94 6.45 16.57
CA ARG A 232 10.52 5.23 15.99
C ARG A 232 9.95 4.88 14.61
N GLU A 233 8.98 5.62 14.09
CA GLU A 233 8.46 5.36 12.74
C GLU A 233 9.50 5.74 11.69
N ARG A 234 9.75 4.81 10.76
CA ARG A 234 10.64 5.00 9.62
C ARG A 234 9.81 5.08 8.34
N CYS A 235 10.32 5.83 7.38
CA CYS A 235 9.72 5.96 6.06
C CYS A 235 10.79 5.76 4.98
N ARG A 236 10.36 5.25 3.83
CA ARG A 236 11.24 4.92 2.72
C ARG A 236 10.88 5.71 1.46
N MET A 237 11.91 6.10 0.73
CA MET A 237 11.78 6.59 -0.63
C MET A 237 12.60 5.68 -1.55
N GLY A 238 11.97 5.19 -2.61
CA GLY A 238 12.55 4.28 -3.58
C GLY A 238 12.65 4.91 -4.97
N TRP A 239 13.70 4.57 -5.72
CA TRP A 239 13.90 5.07 -7.08
C TRP A 239 14.35 3.96 -8.02
N TRP A 240 13.68 3.85 -9.16
CA TRP A 240 14.20 3.12 -10.31
C TRP A 240 15.13 4.02 -11.10
N VAL A 241 16.41 3.65 -11.17
CA VAL A 241 17.49 4.45 -11.75
C VAL A 241 18.00 3.77 -13.02
N ASP A 242 18.06 4.51 -14.13
CA ASP A 242 18.74 4.02 -15.34
C ASP A 242 20.25 3.88 -15.07
N ALA A 243 20.73 2.64 -15.10
CA ALA A 243 22.10 2.30 -14.77
C ALA A 243 23.07 2.51 -15.94
N ARG A 244 22.58 2.69 -17.18
CA ARG A 244 23.42 2.79 -18.38
C ARG A 244 24.48 3.89 -18.30
N ARG A 245 24.11 5.04 -17.75
CA ARG A 245 25.02 6.20 -17.61
C ARG A 245 25.87 6.15 -16.33
N ARG A 246 25.77 5.07 -15.55
CA ARG A 246 26.36 4.97 -14.21
C ARG A 246 27.32 3.80 -14.05
N VAL A 247 27.26 2.82 -14.93
CA VAL A 247 28.33 1.82 -15.10
C VAL A 247 29.61 2.54 -15.55
N ALA A 248 30.71 2.32 -14.84
CA ALA A 248 32.00 2.94 -15.11
C ALA A 248 33.02 1.98 -15.75
N SER A 249 32.71 0.68 -15.80
CA SER A 249 33.55 -0.36 -16.39
C SER A 249 33.89 -0.02 -17.84
N PRO A 250 35.17 0.18 -18.19
CA PRO A 250 35.58 0.55 -19.54
C PRO A 250 35.11 -0.44 -20.62
N ALA A 251 34.92 -1.72 -20.26
CA ALA A 251 34.45 -2.75 -21.17
C ALA A 251 32.95 -2.62 -21.49
N LEU A 252 32.14 -2.13 -20.55
CA LEU A 252 30.68 -2.04 -20.68
C LEU A 252 30.21 -0.69 -21.19
N VAL A 253 30.93 0.40 -20.88
CA VAL A 253 30.55 1.78 -21.27
C VAL A 253 30.19 1.90 -22.77
N PRO A 254 30.98 1.38 -23.73
CA PRO A 254 30.64 1.47 -25.15
C PRO A 254 29.31 0.77 -25.49
N ALA A 255 29.05 -0.39 -24.88
CA ALA A 255 27.83 -1.16 -25.11
C ALA A 255 26.60 -0.51 -24.47
N MET A 256 26.76 0.17 -23.32
CA MET A 256 25.65 0.80 -22.60
C MET A 256 24.97 1.93 -23.39
N HIS A 257 25.68 2.58 -24.32
CA HIS A 257 25.13 3.66 -25.14
C HIS A 257 24.01 3.21 -26.08
N SER A 258 24.06 1.97 -26.57
CA SER A 258 23.08 1.40 -27.51
C SER A 258 22.29 0.22 -26.94
N PHE A 259 22.53 -0.14 -25.67
CA PHE A 259 21.87 -1.27 -25.05
C PHE A 259 20.37 -1.04 -24.88
N PHE A 260 19.57 -1.78 -25.64
CA PHE A 260 18.11 -1.66 -25.67
C PHE A 260 17.40 -2.40 -24.51
N GLY A 261 18.02 -3.43 -23.93
CA GLY A 261 17.41 -4.29 -22.90
C GLY A 261 17.20 -3.59 -21.55
N ASN A 262 16.59 -4.26 -20.57
CA ASN A 262 16.38 -3.67 -19.24
C ASN A 262 17.72 -3.45 -18.51
N MET A 263 17.93 -2.23 -18.00
CA MET A 263 19.16 -1.83 -17.32
C MET A 263 18.86 -0.80 -16.23
N THR A 264 18.19 -1.26 -15.19
CA THR A 264 17.69 -0.44 -14.09
C THR A 264 18.24 -0.94 -12.77
N ALA A 265 18.64 -0.03 -11.90
CA ALA A 265 18.96 -0.33 -10.51
C ALA A 265 17.90 0.27 -9.59
N TYR A 266 17.64 -0.41 -8.48
CA TYR A 266 16.73 0.10 -7.46
C TYR A 266 17.52 0.75 -6.32
N ALA A 267 17.33 2.06 -6.12
CA ALA A 267 17.87 2.79 -4.98
C ALA A 267 16.81 2.91 -3.89
N LEU A 268 17.20 2.72 -2.63
CA LEU A 268 16.31 2.82 -1.47
C LEU A 268 16.95 3.69 -0.39
N GLY A 269 16.24 4.73 0.02
CA GLY A 269 16.57 5.53 1.20
C GLY A 269 15.59 5.25 2.33
N GLU A 270 16.08 5.08 3.55
CA GLU A 270 15.26 4.89 4.75
C GLU A 270 15.73 5.80 5.88
N ALA A 271 14.80 6.54 6.48
CA ALA A 271 15.09 7.47 7.55
C ALA A 271 13.95 7.50 8.57
N ALA A 272 14.21 8.03 9.77
CA ALA A 272 13.16 8.29 10.74
C ALA A 272 12.24 9.39 10.23
N VAL A 273 10.93 9.27 10.47
CA VAL A 273 9.95 10.28 10.06
C VAL A 273 10.28 11.65 10.67
N GLU A 274 10.66 11.68 11.95
CA GLU A 274 11.04 12.92 12.65
C GLU A 274 12.28 13.58 12.01
N GLU A 275 13.30 12.80 11.70
CA GLU A 275 14.51 13.27 11.02
C GLU A 275 14.16 13.94 9.67
N ILE A 276 13.34 13.28 8.86
CA ILE A 276 12.90 13.82 7.57
C ILE A 276 12.12 15.11 7.75
N LEU A 277 11.28 15.20 8.79
CA LEU A 277 10.45 16.37 9.05
C LEU A 277 11.23 17.59 9.52
N GLU A 278 12.21 17.38 10.39
CA GLU A 278 13.00 18.45 11.02
C GLU A 278 14.04 19.02 10.06
N ARG A 279 14.61 18.18 9.19
CA ARG A 279 15.67 18.60 8.26
C ARG A 279 15.17 19.60 7.20
N PRO A 280 15.97 20.60 6.82
CA PRO A 280 15.71 21.43 5.65
C PRO A 280 15.52 20.60 4.38
N LEU A 281 14.74 21.12 3.40
CA LEU A 281 14.49 20.42 2.14
C LEU A 281 15.80 20.05 1.41
N ALA A 282 16.81 20.92 1.48
CA ALA A 282 18.12 20.68 0.88
C ALA A 282 18.87 19.48 1.48
N GLU A 283 18.72 19.23 2.79
CA GLU A 283 19.31 18.06 3.45
C GLU A 283 18.57 16.78 3.07
N VAL A 284 17.24 16.81 3.01
CA VAL A 284 16.46 15.65 2.53
C VAL A 284 16.77 15.35 1.05
N ALA A 285 16.96 16.38 0.23
CA ALA A 285 17.42 16.22 -1.15
C ALA A 285 18.85 15.66 -1.25
N ALA A 286 19.72 15.98 -0.29
CA ALA A 286 21.04 15.37 -0.16
C ALA A 286 20.93 13.87 0.17
N MET A 287 20.03 13.48 1.08
CA MET A 287 19.77 12.07 1.40
C MET A 287 19.31 11.29 0.17
N ALA A 288 18.38 11.83 -0.63
CA ALA A 288 17.95 11.23 -1.89
C ALA A 288 19.11 11.10 -2.89
N ARG A 289 19.95 12.14 -3.00
CA ARG A 289 21.15 12.10 -3.85
C ARG A 289 22.13 11.02 -3.40
N GLU A 290 22.38 10.90 -2.10
CA GLU A 290 23.31 9.93 -1.51
C GLU A 290 22.82 8.51 -1.72
N ALA A 291 21.54 8.21 -1.45
CA ALA A 291 20.96 6.90 -1.69
C ALA A 291 21.07 6.46 -3.16
N ILE A 292 20.87 7.40 -4.10
CA ILE A 292 21.02 7.14 -5.54
C ILE A 292 22.50 7.02 -5.94
N ALA A 293 23.42 7.75 -5.30
CA ALA A 293 24.83 7.77 -5.67
C ALA A 293 25.64 6.64 -5.02
N SER A 294 25.16 6.06 -3.91
CA SER A 294 25.86 5.03 -3.14
C SER A 294 25.85 3.65 -3.80
N ILE A 295 25.03 3.43 -4.83
CA ILE A 295 25.01 2.17 -5.56
C ILE A 295 26.34 2.00 -6.30
N ALA A 296 27.03 0.88 -6.04
CA ALA A 296 28.19 0.46 -6.80
C ALA A 296 27.73 -0.19 -8.12
N TYR A 297 27.39 0.62 -9.12
CA TYR A 297 26.69 0.18 -10.34
C TYR A 297 27.36 -0.96 -11.10
N ASP A 298 28.69 -0.96 -11.20
CA ASP A 298 29.43 -2.04 -11.84
C ASP A 298 29.25 -3.38 -11.13
N ALA A 299 29.39 -3.39 -9.80
CA ALA A 299 29.20 -4.58 -8.97
C ALA A 299 27.72 -5.00 -8.96
N TYR A 300 26.80 -4.06 -8.76
CA TYR A 300 25.35 -4.31 -8.74
C TYR A 300 24.86 -5.01 -10.00
N VAL A 301 25.32 -4.55 -11.17
CA VAL A 301 24.94 -5.15 -12.46
C VAL A 301 25.49 -6.57 -12.57
N GLN A 302 26.75 -6.77 -12.19
CA GLN A 302 27.37 -8.10 -12.24
C GLN A 302 26.67 -9.08 -11.29
N GLU A 303 26.46 -8.68 -10.04
CA GLU A 303 25.75 -9.47 -9.02
C GLU A 303 24.33 -9.82 -9.46
N LEU A 304 23.61 -8.88 -10.08
CA LEU A 304 22.27 -9.14 -10.62
C LEU A 304 22.29 -10.16 -11.75
N VAL A 305 23.26 -10.07 -12.67
CA VAL A 305 23.42 -11.05 -13.75
C VAL A 305 23.75 -12.42 -13.18
N ASP A 306 24.71 -12.51 -12.26
CA ASP A 306 25.13 -13.77 -11.64
C ASP A 306 23.95 -14.41 -10.91
N TRP A 307 23.19 -13.62 -10.13
CA TRP A 307 21.98 -14.10 -9.44
C TRP A 307 20.93 -14.62 -10.42
N VAL A 308 20.64 -13.89 -11.51
CA VAL A 308 19.66 -14.32 -12.51
C VAL A 308 20.12 -15.59 -13.23
N GLU A 309 21.41 -15.74 -13.51
CA GLU A 309 21.94 -16.96 -14.14
C GLU A 309 21.76 -18.19 -13.25
N GLU A 310 21.92 -18.05 -11.93
CA GLU A 310 21.68 -19.12 -10.95
C GLU A 310 20.19 -19.40 -10.71
N HIS A 311 19.33 -18.38 -10.79
CA HIS A 311 17.93 -18.43 -10.36
C HIS A 311 16.93 -18.17 -11.51
N LYS A 312 17.22 -18.60 -12.75
CA LYS A 312 16.41 -18.28 -13.96
C LYS A 312 14.91 -18.60 -13.87
N ALA A 313 14.52 -19.54 -13.03
CA ALA A 313 13.11 -19.93 -12.84
C ALA A 313 12.42 -19.12 -11.71
N GLU A 314 13.17 -18.35 -10.93
CA GLU A 314 12.67 -17.58 -9.80
C GLU A 314 12.44 -16.11 -10.21
N LYS A 315 11.61 -15.43 -9.42
CA LYS A 315 11.34 -14.00 -9.61
C LYS A 315 11.89 -13.23 -8.43
N MET A 316 12.82 -12.31 -8.68
CA MET A 316 13.29 -11.36 -7.68
C MET A 316 12.28 -10.22 -7.53
N MET A 317 12.05 -9.79 -6.30
CA MET A 317 11.27 -8.59 -6.00
C MET A 317 11.93 -7.81 -4.88
N GLU A 318 12.00 -6.49 -5.05
CA GLU A 318 12.57 -5.61 -4.04
C GLU A 318 11.74 -5.61 -2.74
N VAL A 319 12.42 -5.58 -1.59
CA VAL A 319 11.77 -5.62 -0.26
C VAL A 319 10.78 -4.47 -0.07
N SER A 320 11.09 -3.31 -0.63
CA SER A 320 10.22 -2.14 -0.65
C SER A 320 8.98 -2.32 -1.53
N ALA A 321 9.08 -3.11 -2.60
CA ALA A 321 7.94 -3.46 -3.45
C ALA A 321 7.07 -4.55 -2.80
N LEU A 322 7.63 -5.41 -1.94
CA LEU A 322 6.89 -6.39 -1.14
C LEU A 322 5.95 -5.76 -0.11
N GLY A 323 6.15 -4.48 0.27
CA GLY A 323 5.29 -3.84 1.27
C GLY A 323 5.58 -4.21 2.72
N LEU A 324 6.73 -4.85 2.98
CA LEU A 324 7.12 -5.30 4.30
C LEU A 324 7.97 -4.23 5.02
N GLY A 325 7.56 -3.86 6.23
CA GLY A 325 8.26 -2.88 7.06
C GLY A 325 7.76 -1.45 6.87
N SER A 326 8.68 -0.51 6.69
CA SER A 326 8.39 0.93 6.63
C SER A 326 7.61 1.31 5.36
N PRO A 327 6.58 2.18 5.44
CA PRO A 327 5.87 2.68 4.26
C PRO A 327 6.84 3.24 3.22
N THR A 328 6.69 2.80 1.97
CA THR A 328 7.59 3.17 0.88
C THR A 328 6.85 3.95 -0.19
N VAL A 329 7.38 5.12 -0.56
CA VAL A 329 6.98 5.84 -1.76
C VAL A 329 8.01 5.59 -2.85
N ASN A 330 7.61 4.99 -3.95
CA ASN A 330 8.48 4.69 -5.09
C ASN A 330 8.29 5.73 -6.18
N GLN A 331 9.39 6.14 -6.82
CA GLN A 331 9.36 7.05 -7.95
C GLN A 331 10.08 6.44 -9.16
N THR A 332 9.38 6.41 -10.29
CA THR A 332 9.94 6.06 -11.60
C THR A 332 9.88 7.29 -12.49
N VAL A 333 11.03 7.93 -12.74
CA VAL A 333 11.09 9.20 -13.48
C VAL A 333 11.43 8.98 -14.94
N PHE A 334 10.40 8.80 -15.75
CA PHE A 334 10.49 8.71 -17.21
C PHE A 334 10.80 10.05 -17.88
N ALA A 335 10.65 11.18 -17.19
CA ALA A 335 11.02 12.51 -17.68
C ALA A 335 12.52 12.68 -18.06
N SER A 336 13.34 11.65 -17.82
CA SER A 336 14.74 11.58 -18.28
C SER A 336 14.88 10.93 -19.66
N PHE A 337 13.84 10.28 -20.18
CA PHE A 337 13.79 9.73 -21.53
C PHE A 337 13.16 10.77 -22.47
N PRO A 338 13.83 11.11 -23.59
CA PRO A 338 13.20 11.92 -24.62
C PRO A 338 12.10 11.09 -25.29
N LEU A 339 10.86 11.58 -25.21
CA LEU A 339 9.73 11.05 -25.96
C LEU A 339 9.46 12.03 -27.10
N ASP A 340 9.72 11.60 -28.32
CA ASP A 340 9.21 12.28 -29.51
C ASP A 340 7.76 11.84 -29.69
N THR A 341 6.86 12.81 -29.67
CA THR A 341 5.43 12.55 -29.79
C THR A 341 4.82 13.16 -31.05
N ASP A 342 5.63 13.82 -31.88
CA ASP A 342 5.18 14.38 -33.15
C ASP A 342 5.34 13.35 -34.27
N PHE A 343 4.26 12.62 -34.52
CA PHE A 343 4.17 11.67 -35.63
C PHE A 343 3.78 12.33 -36.96
N GLY A 344 3.91 13.67 -37.07
CA GLY A 344 3.47 14.47 -38.23
C GLY A 344 2.16 15.22 -38.01
N PHE A 345 1.63 15.23 -36.78
CA PHE A 345 0.39 15.91 -36.40
C PHE A 345 0.62 17.03 -35.37
N GLY A 346 1.89 17.31 -35.04
CA GLY A 346 2.28 18.13 -33.90
C GLY A 346 2.48 17.29 -32.63
N GLU A 347 3.07 17.90 -31.62
CA GLU A 347 3.32 17.28 -30.31
C GLU A 347 2.01 16.80 -29.66
N ALA A 348 2.03 15.61 -29.06
CA ALA A 348 0.90 15.09 -28.32
C ALA A 348 0.59 15.97 -27.11
N THR A 349 -0.69 16.12 -26.75
CA THR A 349 -1.07 16.91 -25.58
C THR A 349 -0.75 16.20 -24.25
N LEU A 350 -0.79 14.87 -24.25
CA LEU A 350 -0.56 14.00 -23.09
C LEU A 350 0.20 12.76 -23.57
N ALA A 351 1.40 12.55 -23.03
CA ALA A 351 2.14 11.30 -23.19
C ALA A 351 2.80 10.97 -21.85
N MET A 352 2.39 9.86 -21.24
CA MET A 352 2.92 9.45 -19.96
C MET A 352 2.71 7.94 -19.76
N PRO A 353 3.57 7.30 -18.95
CA PRO A 353 3.36 5.92 -18.56
C PRO A 353 2.21 5.82 -17.55
N VAL A 354 1.29 4.89 -17.79
CA VAL A 354 0.17 4.54 -16.89
C VAL A 354 0.42 3.13 -16.35
N TRP A 355 0.21 2.93 -15.05
CA TRP A 355 0.52 1.69 -14.34
C TRP A 355 -0.69 1.29 -13.50
N GLU A 356 -1.08 0.02 -13.54
CA GLU A 356 -2.17 -0.54 -12.71
C GLU A 356 -1.57 -1.38 -11.56
N ASN A 357 -0.57 -0.86 -10.86
CA ASN A 357 0.14 -1.65 -9.84
C ASN A 357 0.34 -0.86 -8.54
N GLY A 358 -0.25 -1.37 -7.47
CA GLY A 358 0.28 -1.14 -6.14
C GLY A 358 0.13 -2.35 -5.23
N ARG A 359 0.86 -2.29 -4.12
CA ARG A 359 0.97 -3.36 -3.14
C ARG A 359 0.79 -2.75 -1.77
N VAL A 360 0.24 -3.52 -0.83
CA VAL A 360 0.04 -3.10 0.56
C VAL A 360 1.33 -2.44 1.08
N SER A 361 1.23 -1.25 1.69
CA SER A 361 2.38 -0.49 2.22
C SER A 361 3.40 0.09 1.21
N SER A 362 3.14 0.03 -0.10
CA SER A 362 4.02 0.58 -1.15
C SER A 362 3.24 1.42 -2.17
N GLY A 363 3.40 2.75 -2.11
CA GLY A 363 2.88 3.69 -3.11
C GLY A 363 3.86 3.89 -4.26
N THR A 364 3.35 4.18 -5.46
CA THR A 364 4.15 4.34 -6.67
C THR A 364 3.75 5.61 -7.43
N LEU A 365 4.74 6.37 -7.88
CA LEU A 365 4.57 7.51 -8.76
C LEU A 365 5.39 7.32 -10.03
N ALA A 366 4.75 7.43 -11.18
CA ALA A 366 5.40 7.48 -12.49
C ALA A 366 5.38 8.91 -13.01
N VAL A 367 6.55 9.46 -13.34
CA VAL A 367 6.72 10.87 -13.72
C VAL A 367 7.16 10.98 -15.18
N GLY A 368 6.33 11.58 -16.02
CA GLY A 368 6.64 11.92 -17.41
C GLY A 368 6.95 13.42 -17.57
N ALA A 369 7.73 13.76 -18.60
CA ALA A 369 7.82 15.15 -19.05
C ALA A 369 6.57 15.49 -19.85
N ARG A 370 6.06 16.73 -19.71
CA ARG A 370 5.01 17.20 -20.63
C ARG A 370 5.58 17.24 -22.05
N PRO A 371 4.87 16.70 -23.06
CA PRO A 371 5.25 16.91 -24.45
C PRO A 371 5.34 18.40 -24.80
N GLY A 372 6.15 18.75 -25.80
CA GLY A 372 6.44 20.15 -26.15
C GLY A 372 7.44 20.87 -25.22
N GLY A 373 7.89 20.23 -24.12
CA GLY A 373 9.14 20.61 -23.45
C GLY A 373 9.12 21.90 -22.61
N ASP A 374 7.96 22.34 -22.13
CA ASP A 374 7.82 23.53 -21.25
C ASP A 374 8.51 23.38 -19.87
N GLY A 375 9.02 22.18 -19.58
CA GLY A 375 9.70 21.84 -18.32
C GLY A 375 8.77 21.31 -17.23
N SER A 376 7.46 21.31 -17.46
CA SER A 376 6.44 20.77 -16.56
C SER A 376 6.44 19.25 -16.56
N TRP A 377 5.96 18.67 -15.46
CA TRP A 377 5.85 17.23 -15.27
C TRP A 377 4.40 16.79 -15.19
N LEU A 378 4.15 15.58 -15.70
CA LEU A 378 2.90 14.85 -15.56
C LEU A 378 3.18 13.64 -14.66
N VAL A 379 2.30 13.39 -13.71
CA VAL A 379 2.52 12.37 -12.68
C VAL A 379 1.30 11.46 -12.60
N SER A 380 1.52 10.16 -12.78
CA SER A 380 0.56 9.12 -12.39
C SER A 380 0.95 8.65 -11.00
N ALA A 381 -0.01 8.63 -10.09
CA ALA A 381 0.20 8.26 -8.71
C ALA A 381 -0.80 7.18 -8.30
N TYR A 382 -0.28 6.05 -7.82
CA TYR A 382 -1.01 5.04 -7.07
C TYR A 382 -0.53 5.12 -5.62
N ILE A 383 -1.25 5.82 -4.77
CA ILE A 383 -0.79 6.23 -3.43
C ILE A 383 -1.93 6.16 -2.42
N TRP A 384 -1.64 6.15 -1.12
CA TRP A 384 -2.69 6.15 -0.10
C TRP A 384 -3.61 7.37 -0.23
N PRO A 385 -4.94 7.22 -0.01
CA PRO A 385 -5.89 8.34 -0.07
C PRO A 385 -5.45 9.55 0.76
N ARG A 386 -4.81 9.29 1.91
CA ARG A 386 -4.30 10.34 2.80
C ARG A 386 -3.11 11.10 2.22
N LEU A 387 -2.20 10.42 1.52
CA LEU A 387 -1.09 11.10 0.85
C LEU A 387 -1.61 11.93 -0.33
N ALA A 388 -2.57 11.41 -1.09
CA ALA A 388 -3.24 12.20 -2.13
C ALA A 388 -3.88 13.48 -1.57
N ALA A 389 -4.66 13.36 -0.48
CA ALA A 389 -5.27 14.52 0.18
C ALA A 389 -4.23 15.54 0.68
N ALA A 390 -3.09 15.07 1.21
CA ALA A 390 -2.00 15.96 1.64
C ALA A 390 -1.33 16.70 0.46
N LEU A 391 -1.15 16.04 -0.68
CA LEU A 391 -0.64 16.66 -1.90
C LEU A 391 -1.61 17.69 -2.49
N GLU A 392 -2.91 17.37 -2.48
CA GLU A 392 -3.97 18.23 -3.01
C GLU A 392 -4.27 19.45 -2.12
N SER A 393 -4.01 19.35 -0.81
CA SER A 393 -4.22 20.41 0.19
C SER A 393 -2.97 21.22 0.53
N ASP A 394 -1.82 20.92 -0.10
CA ASP A 394 -0.58 21.69 0.06
C ASP A 394 -0.80 23.17 -0.31
N ASP A 395 -0.38 24.08 0.56
CA ASP A 395 -0.54 25.53 0.37
C ASP A 395 0.18 26.03 -0.88
N HIS A 396 1.29 25.39 -1.23
CA HIS A 396 2.05 25.70 -2.44
C HIS A 396 1.47 25.06 -3.70
N ARG A 397 0.45 24.21 -3.55
CA ARG A 397 -0.27 23.48 -4.60
C ARG A 397 0.69 22.88 -5.63
N ILE A 398 1.75 22.22 -5.18
CA ILE A 398 2.77 21.66 -6.08
C ILE A 398 2.16 20.59 -7.01
N PHE A 399 1.34 19.69 -6.46
CA PHE A 399 0.68 18.62 -7.21
C PHE A 399 -0.76 19.04 -7.51
N LYS A 400 -1.01 19.49 -8.74
CA LYS A 400 -2.34 19.96 -9.17
C LYS A 400 -3.05 18.84 -9.91
N PRO A 401 -4.32 18.50 -9.58
CA PRO A 401 -5.07 17.50 -10.32
C PRO A 401 -5.10 17.83 -11.82
N LEU A 402 -4.79 16.84 -12.66
CA LEU A 402 -4.80 17.01 -14.11
C LEU A 402 -6.24 17.18 -14.60
N THR A 403 -6.48 18.19 -15.44
CA THR A 403 -7.82 18.49 -15.97
C THR A 403 -7.79 18.60 -17.50
N ALA A 404 -8.94 18.37 -18.13
CA ALA A 404 -9.12 18.58 -19.56
C ALA A 404 -8.78 20.03 -19.98
N ALA A 405 -9.10 21.02 -19.13
CA ALA A 405 -8.78 22.43 -19.37
C ALA A 405 -7.27 22.70 -19.38
N TYR A 406 -6.53 22.11 -18.43
CA TYR A 406 -5.07 22.22 -18.43
C TYR A 406 -4.43 21.59 -19.67
N LEU A 407 -5.03 20.52 -20.17
CA LEU A 407 -4.63 19.87 -21.42
C LEU A 407 -5.12 20.62 -22.67
N GLY A 408 -5.98 21.63 -22.56
CA GLY A 408 -6.50 22.37 -23.72
C GLY A 408 -7.53 21.60 -24.55
N PHE A 409 -8.23 20.64 -23.93
CA PHE A 409 -9.34 19.90 -24.56
C PHE A 409 -10.70 20.59 -24.44
N VAL A 410 -10.80 21.69 -23.68
CA VAL A 410 -12.02 22.47 -23.46
C VAL A 410 -11.81 23.95 -23.65
#